data_AF-A0A372M7W2-F1
#
_entry.id   AF-A0A372M7W2-F1
#
_cell.length_a   1.000
_cell.length_b   1.000
_cell.length_c   1.000
_cell.angle_alpha   90.00
_cell.angle_beta   90.00
_cell.angle_gamma   90.00
#
_symmetry.space_group_name_H-M   'P 1'
#
loop_
_entity.id
_entity.type
_entity.pdbx_description
1 polymer ?
#
loop_
_entity_poly.entity_id
_entity_poly.type
_entity_poly.pdbx_seq_one_letter_code
_entity_poly.pdbx_strand_id
1 'polypeptide(L)' 'MTAISLGMPSVPTKLAERRRSRQIQVGTVAVGGDAPVSVQSMT' A
#
# COMPACT_ATOMS: atom_id res chain seq x y z
N MET A 1 20.12 28.34 -23.30
CA MET A 1 19.35 27.08 -23.50
C MET A 1 18.11 27.15 -22.64
N THR A 2 16.94 27.18 -23.25
CA THR A 2 15.65 27.24 -22.56
C THR A 2 15.27 25.84 -22.06
N ALA A 3 14.97 25.70 -20.78
CA ALA A 3 14.52 24.44 -20.22
C ALA A 3 13.09 24.14 -20.71
N ILE A 4 12.91 22.99 -21.36
CA ILE A 4 11.59 22.45 -21.71
C ILE A 4 11.07 21.59 -20.57
N SER A 5 10.00 22.02 -19.91
CA SER A 5 9.34 21.22 -18.87
C SER A 5 8.49 20.12 -19.50
N LEU A 6 8.94 18.87 -19.38
CA LEU A 6 8.28 17.68 -19.95
C LEU A 6 7.11 17.14 -19.10
N GLY A 7 6.81 17.76 -17.96
CA GLY A 7 5.81 17.28 -17.00
C GLY A 7 6.25 16.03 -16.23
N MET A 8 5.43 15.58 -15.28
CA MET A 8 5.61 14.31 -14.59
C MET A 8 4.61 13.29 -15.14
N PRO A 9 5.02 12.04 -15.40
CA PRO A 9 4.10 10.99 -15.84
C PRO A 9 3.08 10.67 -14.72
N SER A 10 1.83 10.43 -15.11
CA SER A 10 0.80 9.99 -14.16
C SER A 10 1.12 8.59 -13.65
N VAL A 11 1.23 8.42 -12.33
CA VAL A 11 1.33 7.11 -11.70
C VAL A 11 -0.05 6.64 -11.22
N PRO A 12 -0.42 5.38 -11.46
CA PRO A 12 -1.64 4.84 -10.91
C PRO A 12 -1.56 4.80 -9.38
N THR A 13 -2.61 5.30 -8.72
CA THR A 13 -2.71 5.35 -7.24
C THR A 13 -2.83 3.97 -6.60
N LYS A 14 -3.20 2.93 -7.38
CA LYS A 14 -3.29 1.54 -6.95
C LYS A 14 -2.75 0.64 -8.05
N LEU A 15 -1.66 -0.08 -7.76
CA LEU A 15 -1.01 -0.98 -8.73
C LEU A 15 -1.84 -2.25 -9.00
N ALA A 16 -2.47 -2.79 -7.94
CA ALA A 16 -3.29 -4.00 -8.02
C ALA A 16 -4.26 -4.07 -6.82
N GLU A 17 -5.26 -4.94 -6.92
CA GLU A 17 -6.11 -5.29 -5.79
C GLU A 17 -5.37 -6.14 -4.75
N ARG A 18 -5.70 -5.94 -3.47
CA ARG A 18 -5.13 -6.74 -2.39
C ARG A 18 -5.73 -8.15 -2.48
N ARG A 19 -4.86 -9.17 -2.45
CA ARG A 19 -5.29 -10.58 -2.42
C ARG A 19 -6.24 -10.82 -1.25
N ARG A 20 -7.34 -11.54 -1.49
CA ARG A 20 -8.19 -12.03 -0.41
C ARG A 20 -7.42 -13.03 0.46
N SER A 21 -7.35 -12.74 1.75
CA SER A 21 -6.68 -13.55 2.76
C SER A 21 -7.60 -13.76 3.96
N ARG A 22 -7.35 -14.82 4.74
CA ARG A 22 -8.03 -14.98 6.04
C ARG A 22 -7.62 -13.87 6.99
N GLN A 23 -8.57 -13.39 7.80
CA GLN A 23 -8.25 -12.50 8.92
C GLN A 23 -7.70 -13.30 10.09
N ILE A 24 -6.66 -12.78 10.73
CA ILE A 24 -6.08 -13.30 11.99
C ILE A 24 -5.96 -12.16 13.01
N GLN A 25 -5.79 -12.52 14.28
CA GLN A 25 -5.50 -11.56 15.35
C GLN A 25 -4.03 -11.70 15.77
N VAL A 26 -3.32 -10.58 15.84
CA VAL A 26 -1.98 -10.46 16.43
C VAL A 26 -2.11 -9.59 17.69
N GLY A 27 -2.26 -10.24 18.84
CA GLY A 27 -2.72 -9.55 20.05
C GLY A 27 -4.10 -8.95 19.82
N THR A 28 -4.21 -7.63 19.87
CA THR A 28 -5.45 -6.86 19.64
C THR A 28 -5.58 -6.33 18.20
N VAL A 29 -4.63 -6.65 17.31
CA VAL A 29 -4.57 -6.12 15.93
C VAL A 29 -5.08 -7.15 14.93
N ALA A 30 -6.10 -6.77 14.15
CA ALA A 30 -6.60 -7.58 13.04
C ALA A 30 -5.68 -7.44 11.80
N VAL A 31 -5.25 -8.57 11.23
CA VAL A 31 -4.37 -8.63 10.05
C VAL A 31 -4.99 -9.54 8.99
N GLY A 32 -4.99 -9.12 7.73
CA GLY A 32 -5.62 -9.88 6.64
C GLY A 32 -7.10 -9.52 6.42
N GLY A 33 -7.78 -10.22 5.50
CA GLY A 33 -9.21 -10.00 5.23
C GLY A 33 -9.51 -8.57 4.78
N ASP A 34 -10.52 -7.94 5.35
CA ASP A 34 -10.91 -6.55 5.06
C ASP A 34 -10.25 -5.52 6.00
N ALA A 35 -9.35 -5.97 6.89
CA ALA A 35 -8.62 -5.08 7.78
C ALA A 35 -7.61 -4.19 7.03
N PRO A 36 -7.31 -2.97 7.52
CA PRO A 36 -6.25 -2.12 6.99
C PRO A 36 -4.87 -2.80 6.97
N VAL A 37 -3.95 -2.31 6.14
CA VAL A 37 -2.57 -2.81 6.11
C VAL A 37 -1.83 -2.34 7.36
N SER A 38 -1.44 -3.28 8.21
CA SER A 38 -0.65 -3.02 9.42
C SER A 38 0.81 -2.71 9.09
N VAL A 39 1.45 -1.86 9.88
CA VAL A 39 2.89 -1.59 9.83
C VAL A 39 3.59 -2.37 10.94
N GLN A 40 4.77 -2.93 10.67
CA GLN A 40 5.58 -3.67 11.62
C GLN A 40 7.05 -3.26 11.50
N SER A 41 7.78 -3.29 12.62
CA SER A 41 9.23 -3.07 12.69
C SER A 41 9.91 -4.17 13.52
N MET A 42 11.25 -4.19 13.51
CA MET A 42 12.08 -5.06 14.34
C MET A 42 13.14 -4.21 15.05
N THR A 43 13.48 -4.57 16.29
CA THR A 43 14.57 -3.98 17.08
C THR A 43 15.78 -4.88 17.07
#